data_AF-A0A954XJ67-F1
#
_entry.id   AF-A0A954XJ67-F1
#
_cell.length_a   1.000
_cell.length_b   1.000
_cell.length_c   1.000
_cell.angle_alpha   90.00
_cell.angle_beta   90.00
_cell.angle_gamma   90.00
#
_symmetry.space_group_name_H-M   'P 1'
#
loop_
_entity.id
_entity.type
_entity.pdbx_description
1 polymer ?
#
loop_
_entity_poly.entity_id
_entity_poly.type
_entity_poly.pdbx_seq_one_letter_code
_entity_poly.pdbx_strand_id
1 'polypeptide(L)'
;QSPLPPPFTLRLKLSLESNESAEPWKLALATTETESDLLIPAEIERLVRANNAERTDQANQKVSAYFRDNHPERNRLEAIKQTTVDEIDATDLLIPTTLVMEEIATARETFILKRGDYRHLGEQVTATTPAILPEMPADEPRNRLGLARWLVDAGNPLTARVTVNRFWQSLFGTGLVRTADNFGAQGEAPSHAELLDWLAVEFVESGWDVKAMLRLLLTSATYRQSSRLTPTLLARDAENRLLARGPRFRLQAEFVRDQALASSGLLVDTIGGPSVRPYHPPGLYEQVVSGSSADTYQLGQGDELYRRSLYTYWKRSVPNPAMLIFDAPFREMCTVRRSRTNTPLQALNLMNDPTYVEAARCLAQRMLREGGASRTEQLEFGFRLLLVRSPRPEEIESLLATCTRMQDSFAADPESAKQLLQTGASKADTELDPVELASMTAVACVLLNLDETVTKE
;
A
#
# COMPACT_ATOMS: atom_id res chain seq x y z
N GLN A 1 -13.21 46.78 23.56
CA GLN A 1 -13.89 48.03 23.17
C GLN A 1 -12.88 49.15 23.30
N SER A 2 -12.54 49.85 22.22
CA SER A 2 -11.56 50.96 22.30
C SER A 2 -12.23 52.21 22.85
N PRO A 3 -11.56 52.99 23.73
CA PRO A 3 -12.09 54.27 24.20
C PRO A 3 -12.31 55.23 23.01
N LEU A 4 -13.45 55.90 22.98
CA LEU A 4 -13.78 56.89 21.95
C LEU A 4 -12.91 58.15 22.14
N PRO A 5 -12.14 58.62 21.14
CA PRO A 5 -11.31 59.81 21.29
C PRO A 5 -12.17 61.09 21.30
N PRO A 6 -11.94 62.04 22.23
CA PRO A 6 -12.72 63.28 22.32
C PRO A 6 -12.34 64.33 21.26
N PRO A 7 -13.27 65.23 20.87
CA PRO A 7 -14.66 65.27 21.29
C PRO A 7 -15.55 64.37 20.41
N PHE A 8 -16.34 63.50 21.03
CA PHE A 8 -17.38 62.72 20.36
C PHE A 8 -18.75 63.09 20.91
N THR A 9 -19.77 63.04 20.05
CA THR A 9 -21.15 63.34 20.40
C THR A 9 -21.97 62.06 20.39
N LEU A 10 -22.43 61.61 21.56
CA LEU A 10 -23.29 60.43 21.65
C LEU A 10 -24.74 60.84 21.36
N ARG A 11 -25.33 60.37 20.25
CA ARG A 11 -26.78 60.52 19.97
C ARG A 11 -27.50 59.22 20.32
N LEU A 12 -28.29 59.25 21.39
CA LEU A 12 -29.22 58.18 21.75
C LEU A 12 -30.58 58.46 21.10
N LYS A 13 -31.09 57.51 20.32
CA LYS A 13 -32.45 57.52 19.78
C LYS A 13 -33.23 56.41 20.47
N LEU A 14 -34.16 56.79 21.35
CA LEU A 14 -35.03 55.87 22.07
C LEU A 14 -36.38 55.82 21.35
N SER A 15 -36.80 54.63 20.96
CA SER A 15 -38.15 54.36 20.49
C SER A 15 -38.85 53.51 21.54
N LEU A 16 -39.99 53.97 22.04
CA LEU A 16 -40.85 53.22 22.96
C LEU A 16 -42.16 52.90 22.26
N GLU A 17 -42.53 51.62 22.26
CA GLU A 17 -43.87 51.16 21.94
C GLU A 17 -44.43 50.49 23.19
N SER A 18 -45.59 50.96 23.66
CA SER A 18 -46.31 50.39 24.81
C SER A 18 -47.80 50.34 24.50
N ASN A 19 -48.45 49.26 24.91
CA ASN A 19 -49.91 49.09 24.79
C ASN A 19 -50.69 49.36 26.10
N GLU A 20 -50.04 49.78 27.20
CA GLU A 20 -50.69 50.30 28.43
C GLU A 20 -49.89 51.48 29.05
N SER A 21 -50.46 52.24 30.00
CA SER A 21 -49.87 53.51 30.48
C SER A 21 -48.52 53.30 31.18
N ALA A 22 -47.47 53.84 30.57
CA ALA A 22 -46.11 53.74 31.08
C ALA A 22 -45.94 54.58 32.37
N GLU A 23 -45.48 53.95 33.45
CA GLU A 23 -44.99 54.65 34.64
C GLU A 23 -43.73 55.50 34.31
N PRO A 24 -43.46 56.59 35.05
CA PRO A 24 -42.31 57.44 34.80
C PRO A 24 -40.99 56.68 35.01
N TRP A 25 -40.18 56.56 33.96
CA TRP A 25 -38.84 55.98 34.00
C TRP A 25 -37.77 57.07 33.97
N LYS A 26 -36.62 56.80 34.59
CA LYS A 26 -35.42 57.65 34.54
C LYS A 26 -34.29 56.89 33.85
N LEU A 27 -33.67 57.53 32.86
CA LEU A 27 -32.40 57.10 32.28
C LEU A 27 -31.27 57.90 32.92
N ALA A 28 -30.29 57.21 33.50
CA ALA A 28 -29.06 57.81 34.01
C ALA A 28 -27.86 57.27 33.20
N LEU A 29 -26.95 58.17 32.82
CA LEU A 29 -25.66 57.83 32.24
C LEU A 29 -24.56 58.22 33.24
N ALA A 30 -23.63 57.30 33.48
CA ALA A 30 -22.43 57.54 34.28
C ALA A 30 -21.21 57.05 33.51
N THR A 31 -20.06 57.70 33.74
CA THR A 31 -18.76 57.32 33.17
C THR A 31 -17.87 56.81 34.27
N THR A 32 -17.08 55.77 34.01
CA THR A 32 -16.05 55.24 34.93
C THR A 32 -14.70 55.17 34.22
N GLU A 33 -13.62 55.37 34.97
CA GLU A 33 -12.23 55.20 34.50
C GLU A 33 -11.76 53.75 34.64
N THR A 34 -12.56 52.87 35.23
CA THR A 34 -12.21 51.45 35.39
C THR A 34 -12.32 50.75 34.03
N GLU A 35 -11.27 50.02 33.63
CA GLU A 35 -11.31 49.19 32.41
C GLU A 35 -12.51 48.23 32.46
N SER A 36 -13.22 48.10 31.34
CA SER A 36 -14.45 47.30 31.24
C SER A 36 -14.26 45.84 31.67
N ASP A 37 -13.04 45.33 31.58
CA ASP A 37 -12.70 43.94 31.90
C ASP A 37 -12.61 43.69 33.42
N LEU A 38 -12.70 44.75 34.24
CA LEU A 38 -12.79 44.71 35.70
C LEU A 38 -14.21 44.94 36.24
N LEU A 39 -15.20 45.13 35.35
CA LEU A 39 -16.61 45.29 35.74
C LEU A 39 -17.21 43.93 36.13
N ILE A 40 -17.03 43.56 37.39
CA ILE A 40 -17.69 42.41 37.99
C ILE A 40 -19.18 42.76 38.18
N PRO A 41 -20.13 41.89 37.77
CA PRO A 41 -21.54 42.11 38.06
C PRO A 41 -21.78 42.34 39.56
N ALA A 42 -22.56 43.35 39.91
CA ALA A 42 -22.78 43.75 41.31
C ALA A 42 -23.27 42.59 42.21
N GLU A 43 -23.97 41.61 41.64
CA GLU A 43 -24.37 40.39 42.34
C GLU A 43 -23.16 39.53 42.72
N ILE A 44 -22.22 39.31 41.80
CA ILE A 44 -21.00 38.53 42.04
C ILE A 44 -20.07 39.27 43.01
N GLU A 45 -19.96 40.60 42.90
CA GLU A 45 -19.16 41.40 43.84
C GLU A 45 -19.69 41.29 45.29
N ARG A 46 -21.02 41.36 45.47
CA ARG A 46 -21.66 41.15 46.78
C ARG A 46 -21.38 39.76 47.33
N LEU A 47 -21.47 38.74 46.48
CA LEU A 47 -21.18 37.37 46.88
C LEU A 47 -19.71 37.21 47.29
N VAL A 48 -18.76 37.75 46.51
CA VAL A 48 -17.31 37.67 46.79
C VAL A 48 -16.90 38.45 48.05
N ARG A 49 -17.60 39.54 48.38
CA ARG A 49 -17.36 40.31 49.61
C ARG A 49 -17.95 39.68 50.87
N ALA A 50 -18.93 38.78 50.75
CA ALA A 50 -19.47 38.03 51.88
C ALA A 50 -18.45 37.00 52.40
N ASN A 51 -18.44 36.73 53.70
CA ASN A 51 -17.54 35.75 54.32
C ASN A 51 -17.72 34.37 53.68
N ASN A 52 -16.62 33.74 53.24
CA ASN A 52 -16.67 32.45 52.53
C ASN A 52 -17.39 31.36 53.33
N ALA A 53 -17.30 31.40 54.66
CA ALA A 53 -17.93 30.42 55.55
C ALA A 53 -19.46 30.57 55.68
N GLU A 54 -20.02 31.69 55.22
CA GLU A 54 -21.44 32.03 55.35
C GLU A 54 -22.18 31.94 54.00
N ARG A 55 -21.50 31.55 52.91
CA ARG A 55 -22.11 31.38 51.59
C ARG A 55 -22.83 30.04 51.48
N THR A 56 -24.03 30.08 50.91
CA THR A 56 -24.75 28.87 50.51
C THR A 56 -24.08 28.19 49.31
N ASP A 57 -24.31 26.89 49.13
CA ASP A 57 -23.74 26.13 47.99
C ASP A 57 -24.10 26.75 46.64
N GLN A 58 -25.32 27.27 46.49
CA GLN A 58 -25.77 27.94 45.28
C GLN A 58 -24.99 29.24 45.00
N ALA A 59 -24.64 29.99 46.04
CA ALA A 59 -23.80 31.19 45.90
C ALA A 59 -22.37 30.82 45.48
N ASN A 60 -21.82 29.74 46.06
CA ASN A 60 -20.49 29.24 45.68
C ASN A 60 -20.46 28.74 44.22
N GLN A 61 -21.53 28.09 43.75
CA GLN A 61 -21.67 27.69 42.35
C GLN A 61 -21.71 28.89 41.40
N LYS A 62 -22.43 29.97 41.75
CA LYS A 62 -22.48 31.21 40.93
C LYS A 62 -21.13 31.89 40.81
N VAL A 63 -20.41 32.06 41.93
CA VAL A 63 -19.06 32.65 41.93
C VAL A 63 -18.10 31.76 41.15
N SER A 64 -18.18 30.44 41.32
CA SER A 64 -17.35 29.49 40.58
C SER A 64 -17.67 29.52 39.09
N ALA A 65 -18.92 29.57 38.68
CA ALA A 65 -19.31 29.71 37.26
C ALA A 65 -18.74 31.01 36.67
N TYR A 66 -18.92 32.14 37.36
CA TYR A 66 -18.37 33.42 36.89
C TYR A 66 -16.84 33.39 36.74
N PHE A 67 -16.13 32.82 37.72
CA PHE A 67 -14.68 32.61 37.61
C PHE A 67 -14.32 31.70 36.44
N ARG A 68 -15.08 30.62 36.22
CA ARG A 68 -14.85 29.69 35.12
C ARG A 68 -15.00 30.35 33.75
N ASP A 69 -15.95 31.25 33.61
CA ASP A 69 -16.29 31.85 32.32
C ASP A 69 -15.43 33.09 32.01
N ASN A 70 -14.90 33.78 33.03
CA ASN A 70 -14.25 35.08 32.87
C ASN A 70 -12.75 35.11 33.25
N HIS A 71 -12.19 34.05 33.84
CA HIS A 71 -10.78 34.04 34.22
C HIS A 71 -9.86 33.89 32.98
N PRO A 72 -9.03 34.89 32.63
CA PRO A 72 -8.30 34.91 31.36
C PRO A 72 -7.34 33.72 31.18
N GLU A 73 -6.63 33.32 32.23
CA GLU A 73 -5.71 32.19 32.19
C GLU A 73 -6.45 30.87 32.02
N ARG A 74 -7.64 30.73 32.63
CA ARG A 74 -8.45 29.52 32.51
C ARG A 74 -9.02 29.41 31.10
N ASN A 75 -9.57 30.50 30.56
CA ASN A 75 -10.08 30.53 29.20
C ASN A 75 -8.99 30.20 28.18
N ARG A 76 -7.76 30.70 28.40
CA ARG A 76 -6.59 30.32 27.60
C ARG A 76 -6.29 28.81 27.71
N LEU A 77 -6.27 28.26 28.91
CA LEU A 77 -5.99 26.83 29.12
C LEU A 77 -7.08 25.91 28.57
N GLU A 78 -8.36 26.28 28.71
CA GLU A 78 -9.48 25.54 28.11
C GLU A 78 -9.44 25.62 26.58
N ALA A 79 -9.06 26.77 25.99
CA ALA A 79 -8.86 26.88 24.55
C ALA A 79 -7.73 25.97 24.06
N ILE A 80 -6.58 25.96 24.75
CA ILE A 80 -5.46 25.04 24.43
C ILE A 80 -5.91 23.59 24.54
N LYS A 81 -6.57 23.22 25.64
CA LYS A 81 -7.11 21.88 25.85
C LYS A 81 -8.06 21.48 24.73
N GLN A 82 -8.98 22.37 24.33
CA GLN A 82 -9.91 22.09 23.24
C GLN A 82 -9.17 21.88 21.93
N THR A 83 -8.20 22.74 21.59
CA THR A 83 -7.35 22.56 20.41
C THR A 83 -6.61 21.22 20.44
N THR A 84 -6.02 20.85 21.58
CA THR A 84 -5.34 19.56 21.73
C THR A 84 -6.29 18.37 21.60
N VAL A 85 -7.51 18.46 22.14
CA VAL A 85 -8.55 17.43 21.96
C VAL A 85 -8.93 17.31 20.49
N ASP A 86 -9.16 18.44 19.81
CA ASP A 86 -9.49 18.46 18.38
C ASP A 86 -8.34 17.87 17.54
N GLU A 87 -7.08 18.12 17.91
CA GLU A 87 -5.90 17.54 17.28
C GLU A 87 -5.79 16.02 17.52
N ILE A 88 -6.10 15.54 18.74
CA ILE A 88 -6.15 14.11 19.07
C ILE A 88 -7.25 13.44 18.27
N ASP A 89 -8.46 13.98 18.28
CA ASP A 89 -9.61 13.43 17.55
C ASP A 89 -9.33 13.39 16.04
N ALA A 90 -8.72 14.45 15.49
CA ALA A 90 -8.30 14.48 14.10
C ALA A 90 -7.23 13.43 13.79
N THR A 91 -6.30 13.17 14.70
CA THR A 91 -5.26 12.16 14.56
C THR A 91 -5.83 10.74 14.65
N ASP A 92 -6.74 10.49 15.60
CA ASP A 92 -7.39 9.20 15.78
C ASP A 92 -8.24 8.82 14.57
N LEU A 93 -8.88 9.79 13.92
CA LEU A 93 -9.60 9.59 12.66
C LEU A 93 -8.68 9.17 11.49
N LEU A 94 -7.38 9.45 11.57
CA LEU A 94 -6.41 9.00 10.56
C LEU A 94 -5.95 7.56 10.80
N ILE A 95 -6.17 6.99 11.99
CA ILE A 95 -5.79 5.62 12.31
C ILE A 95 -6.77 4.68 11.58
N PRO A 96 -6.30 3.85 10.63
CA PRO A 96 -7.16 2.91 9.95
C PRO A 96 -7.72 1.90 10.96
N THR A 97 -9.03 1.92 11.18
CA THR A 97 -9.71 0.91 11.99
C THR A 97 -10.21 -0.22 11.10
N THR A 98 -10.28 -1.42 11.66
CA THR A 98 -10.86 -2.58 10.98
C THR A 98 -11.80 -3.31 11.92
N LEU A 99 -12.86 -3.89 11.35
CA LEU A 99 -13.80 -4.68 12.12
C LEU A 99 -13.15 -6.01 12.48
N VAL A 100 -13.12 -6.31 13.78
CA VAL A 100 -12.68 -7.61 14.29
C VAL A 100 -13.90 -8.41 14.75
N MET A 101 -13.78 -9.73 14.64
CA MET A 101 -14.82 -10.64 15.13
C MET A 101 -14.57 -10.93 16.60
N GLU A 102 -15.56 -10.67 17.46
CA GLU A 102 -15.53 -11.01 18.88
C GLU A 102 -16.36 -12.28 19.14
N GLU A 103 -15.91 -13.12 20.08
CA GLU A 103 -16.70 -14.27 20.52
C GLU A 103 -17.85 -13.81 21.42
N ILE A 104 -19.05 -14.27 21.11
CA ILE A 104 -20.24 -13.97 21.92
C ILE A 104 -20.20 -14.75 23.25
N ALA A 105 -20.72 -14.15 24.33
CA ALA A 105 -20.72 -14.76 25.65
C ALA A 105 -21.46 -16.11 25.71
N THR A 106 -22.54 -16.23 24.95
CA THR A 106 -23.32 -17.47 24.83
C THR A 106 -23.30 -17.92 23.38
N ALA A 107 -22.65 -19.05 23.11
CA ALA A 107 -22.58 -19.63 21.77
C ALA A 107 -24.00 -19.89 21.21
N ARG A 108 -24.19 -19.60 19.92
CA ARG A 108 -25.45 -19.90 19.22
C ARG A 108 -25.54 -21.40 18.97
N GLU A 109 -26.71 -21.95 19.24
CA GLU A 109 -27.03 -23.31 18.80
C GLU A 109 -27.03 -23.36 17.27
N THR A 110 -26.25 -24.28 16.72
CA THR A 110 -26.10 -24.45 15.27
C THR A 110 -26.50 -25.87 14.91
N PHE A 111 -27.21 -26.05 13.81
CA PHE A 111 -27.76 -27.35 13.39
C PHE A 111 -27.43 -27.64 11.93
N ILE A 112 -27.32 -28.94 11.58
CA ILE A 112 -27.23 -29.38 10.19
C ILE A 112 -28.57 -29.09 9.50
N LEU A 113 -28.55 -28.37 8.38
CA LEU A 113 -29.77 -28.06 7.62
C LEU A 113 -30.13 -29.21 6.68
N LYS A 114 -31.28 -29.85 6.89
CA LYS A 114 -31.73 -30.97 6.04
C LYS A 114 -32.01 -30.45 4.62
N ARG A 115 -31.23 -30.94 3.65
CA ARG A 115 -31.30 -30.50 2.23
C ARG A 115 -31.07 -28.98 2.05
N GLY A 116 -30.42 -28.32 3.01
CA GLY A 116 -30.18 -26.88 2.99
C GLY A 116 -31.39 -26.00 3.35
N ASP A 117 -32.53 -26.57 3.74
CA ASP A 117 -33.69 -25.78 4.19
C ASP A 117 -33.48 -25.29 5.64
N TYR A 118 -33.35 -23.98 5.82
CA TYR A 118 -33.11 -23.34 7.12
C TYR A 118 -34.26 -23.55 8.12
N ARG A 119 -35.44 -24.01 7.67
CA ARG A 119 -36.59 -24.33 8.52
C ARG A 119 -36.59 -25.79 9.00
N HIS A 120 -35.80 -26.65 8.36
CA HIS A 120 -35.73 -28.07 8.68
C HIS A 120 -34.38 -28.40 9.32
N LEU A 121 -34.31 -28.15 10.62
CA LEU A 121 -33.13 -28.43 11.43
C LEU A 121 -32.93 -29.94 11.63
N GLY A 122 -31.67 -30.37 11.54
CA GLY A 122 -31.19 -31.71 11.86
C GLY A 122 -30.47 -31.74 13.21
N GLU A 123 -29.38 -32.48 13.27
CA GLU A 123 -28.58 -32.61 14.48
C GLU A 123 -27.87 -31.30 14.83
N GLN A 124 -27.78 -31.01 16.13
CA GLN A 124 -26.98 -29.89 16.63
C GLN A 124 -25.50 -30.19 16.44
N VAL A 125 -24.72 -29.18 16.07
CA VAL A 125 -23.29 -29.26 15.88
C VAL A 125 -22.57 -28.28 16.80
N THR A 126 -21.35 -28.66 17.18
CA THR A 126 -20.44 -27.83 17.99
C THR A 126 -19.19 -27.51 17.20
N ALA A 127 -18.47 -26.46 17.61
CA ALA A 127 -17.18 -26.14 17.02
C ALA A 127 -16.18 -27.27 17.27
N THR A 128 -15.70 -27.90 16.20
CA THR A 128 -14.69 -28.96 16.23
C THR A 128 -13.91 -28.98 14.90
N THR A 129 -12.84 -29.77 14.85
CA THR A 129 -12.05 -29.99 13.62
C THR A 129 -12.61 -31.16 12.81
N PRO A 130 -12.37 -31.21 11.48
CA PRO A 130 -12.79 -32.35 10.67
C PRO A 130 -12.18 -33.66 11.17
N ALA A 131 -13.00 -34.68 11.39
CA ALA A 131 -12.57 -35.98 11.97
C ALA A 131 -11.55 -36.77 11.11
N ILE A 132 -11.36 -36.39 9.83
CA ILE A 132 -10.33 -36.96 8.95
C ILE A 132 -8.92 -36.41 9.23
N LEU A 133 -8.84 -35.32 9.99
CA LEU A 133 -7.59 -34.68 10.41
C LEU A 133 -7.35 -34.96 11.89
N PRO A 134 -6.13 -34.73 12.40
CA PRO A 134 -5.84 -34.88 13.82
C PRO A 134 -6.84 -34.11 14.69
N GLU A 135 -7.24 -34.71 15.81
CA GLU A 135 -8.14 -34.07 16.74
C GLU A 135 -7.50 -32.82 17.35
N MET A 136 -8.30 -31.78 17.57
CA MET A 136 -7.83 -30.61 18.29
C MET A 136 -7.65 -30.95 19.78
N PRO A 137 -6.47 -30.64 20.38
CA PRO A 137 -6.18 -30.92 21.79
C PRO A 137 -7.28 -30.45 22.74
N ALA A 138 -7.48 -31.18 23.83
CA ALA A 138 -8.57 -30.93 24.77
C ALA A 138 -8.43 -29.61 25.54
N ASP A 139 -7.19 -29.14 25.71
CA ASP A 139 -6.80 -27.89 26.37
C ASP A 139 -6.90 -26.66 25.46
N GLU A 140 -7.08 -26.84 24.14
CA GLU A 140 -7.32 -25.73 23.23
C GLU A 140 -8.78 -25.23 23.31
N PRO A 141 -8.99 -23.91 23.31
CA PRO A 141 -10.34 -23.36 23.35
C PRO A 141 -11.06 -23.67 22.04
N ARG A 142 -12.35 -24.03 22.12
CA ARG A 142 -13.20 -24.33 20.95
C ARG A 142 -13.69 -23.05 20.27
N ASN A 143 -12.76 -22.20 19.87
CA ASN A 143 -12.99 -20.92 19.21
C ASN A 143 -11.92 -20.68 18.12
N ARG A 144 -11.91 -19.48 17.53
CA ARG A 144 -10.97 -19.13 16.46
C ARG A 144 -9.50 -19.21 16.88
N LEU A 145 -9.17 -18.91 18.13
CA LEU A 145 -7.79 -18.98 18.62
C LEU A 145 -7.30 -20.44 18.69
N GLY A 146 -8.11 -21.35 19.24
CA GLY A 146 -7.75 -22.76 19.27
C GLY A 146 -7.67 -23.35 17.85
N LEU A 147 -8.55 -22.95 16.94
CA LEU A 147 -8.44 -23.33 15.52
C LEU A 147 -7.13 -22.83 14.89
N ALA A 148 -6.73 -21.59 15.16
CA ALA A 148 -5.48 -21.03 14.64
C ALA A 148 -4.26 -21.80 15.15
N ARG A 149 -4.23 -22.15 16.44
CA ARG A 149 -3.14 -22.95 17.04
C ARG A 149 -3.11 -24.36 16.47
N TRP A 150 -4.26 -25.04 16.37
CA TRP A 150 -4.37 -26.37 15.76
C TRP A 150 -3.97 -26.38 14.27
N LEU A 151 -4.21 -25.30 13.53
CA LEU A 151 -3.80 -25.21 12.13
C LEU A 151 -2.28 -25.21 11.99
N VAL A 152 -1.55 -24.55 12.88
CA VAL A 152 -0.07 -24.46 12.83
C VAL A 152 0.61 -25.45 13.79
N ASP A 153 -0.16 -26.37 14.37
CA ASP A 153 0.38 -27.42 15.23
C ASP A 153 1.25 -28.39 14.41
N ALA A 154 2.33 -28.89 15.01
CA ALA A 154 3.25 -29.81 14.35
C ALA A 154 2.59 -31.15 13.99
N GLY A 155 1.54 -31.56 14.71
CA GLY A 155 0.72 -32.71 14.38
C GLY A 155 -0.16 -32.50 13.16
N ASN A 156 -0.39 -31.27 12.70
CA ASN A 156 -1.21 -30.99 11.52
C ASN A 156 -0.44 -31.31 10.23
N PRO A 157 -0.88 -32.30 9.43
CA PRO A 157 -0.12 -32.76 8.28
C PRO A 157 -0.18 -31.81 7.09
N LEU A 158 -1.15 -30.89 7.01
CA LEU A 158 -1.42 -30.16 5.77
C LEU A 158 -0.77 -28.79 5.73
N THR A 159 -0.81 -28.04 6.83
CA THR A 159 -0.45 -26.62 6.82
C THR A 159 0.97 -26.37 6.36
N ALA A 160 1.94 -27.12 6.89
CA ALA A 160 3.34 -27.01 6.49
C ALA A 160 3.53 -27.42 5.03
N ARG A 161 3.00 -28.60 4.61
CA ARG A 161 3.09 -29.11 3.23
C ARG A 161 2.51 -28.14 2.19
N VAL A 162 1.32 -27.59 2.46
CA VAL A 162 0.68 -26.62 1.57
C VAL A 162 1.51 -25.34 1.50
N THR A 163 2.04 -24.87 2.64
CA THR A 163 2.83 -23.63 2.70
C THR A 163 4.14 -23.77 1.94
N VAL A 164 4.93 -24.82 2.19
CA VAL A 164 6.21 -25.03 1.50
C VAL A 164 6.02 -25.30 0.00
N ASN A 165 4.92 -25.95 -0.39
CA ASN A 165 4.58 -26.11 -1.81
C ASN A 165 4.28 -24.76 -2.49
N ARG A 166 3.68 -23.80 -1.78
CA ARG A 166 3.45 -22.44 -2.30
C ARG A 166 4.74 -21.65 -2.42
N PHE A 167 5.66 -21.78 -1.46
CA PHE A 167 7.01 -21.21 -1.57
C PHE A 167 7.75 -21.82 -2.77
N TRP A 168 7.72 -23.14 -2.90
CA TRP A 168 8.28 -23.86 -4.03
C TRP A 168 7.68 -23.36 -5.35
N GLN A 169 6.36 -23.30 -5.47
CA GLN A 169 5.68 -22.79 -6.67
C GLN A 169 6.09 -21.36 -7.01
N SER A 170 6.27 -20.50 -6.02
CA SER A 170 6.68 -19.10 -6.23
C SER A 170 8.10 -19.01 -6.79
N LEU A 171 8.99 -19.91 -6.35
CA LEU A 171 10.41 -19.92 -6.74
C LEU A 171 10.67 -20.72 -8.03
N PHE A 172 10.03 -21.87 -8.19
CA PHE A 172 10.24 -22.82 -9.28
C PHE A 172 9.16 -22.75 -10.38
N GLY A 173 8.09 -21.99 -10.15
CA GLY A 173 6.99 -21.78 -11.08
C GLY A 173 5.86 -22.79 -10.92
N THR A 174 6.20 -24.06 -10.72
CA THR A 174 5.25 -25.14 -10.47
C THR A 174 5.55 -25.78 -9.12
N GLY A 175 4.53 -25.93 -8.28
CA GLY A 175 4.64 -26.62 -6.98
C GLY A 175 5.01 -28.10 -7.16
N LEU A 176 5.58 -28.72 -6.13
CA LEU A 176 5.75 -30.18 -6.06
C LEU A 176 4.39 -30.88 -6.28
N VAL A 177 3.34 -30.35 -5.64
CA VAL A 177 1.94 -30.57 -6.00
C VAL A 177 1.50 -29.44 -6.93
N ARG A 178 1.14 -29.77 -8.18
CA ARG A 178 0.76 -28.78 -9.21
C ARG A 178 -0.56 -28.08 -8.88
N THR A 179 -1.50 -28.81 -8.28
CA THR A 179 -2.82 -28.34 -7.84
C THR A 179 -2.71 -27.70 -6.45
N ALA A 180 -2.08 -26.53 -6.36
CA ALA A 180 -1.82 -25.87 -5.07
C ALA A 180 -3.10 -25.48 -4.28
N ASP A 181 -4.25 -25.50 -4.94
CA ASP A 181 -5.60 -25.31 -4.41
C ASP A 181 -6.28 -26.63 -3.97
N ASN A 182 -5.74 -27.79 -4.36
CA ASN A 182 -6.29 -29.10 -4.01
C ASN A 182 -5.18 -30.11 -3.68
N PHE A 183 -4.99 -30.37 -2.39
CA PHE A 183 -4.07 -31.38 -1.84
C PHE A 183 -4.76 -32.72 -1.53
N GLY A 184 -6.05 -32.86 -1.86
CA GLY A 184 -6.83 -34.07 -1.64
C GLY A 184 -6.68 -35.08 -2.79
N ALA A 185 -7.46 -36.17 -2.73
CA ALA A 185 -7.44 -37.25 -3.72
C ALA A 185 -7.85 -36.85 -5.15
N GLN A 186 -8.48 -35.67 -5.31
CA GLN A 186 -8.82 -35.10 -6.62
C GLN A 186 -7.72 -34.17 -7.17
N GLY A 187 -6.70 -33.87 -6.35
CA GLY A 187 -5.50 -33.15 -6.77
C GLY A 187 -4.47 -34.09 -7.40
N GLU A 188 -3.37 -33.52 -7.86
CA GLU A 188 -2.23 -34.29 -8.34
C GLU A 188 -1.37 -34.77 -7.17
N ALA A 189 -0.83 -35.98 -7.26
CA ALA A 189 0.19 -36.45 -6.34
C ALA A 189 1.45 -35.56 -6.40
N PRO A 190 2.19 -35.39 -5.29
CA PRO A 190 3.47 -34.69 -5.31
C PRO A 190 4.44 -35.35 -6.30
N SER A 191 5.14 -34.57 -7.12
CA SER A 191 6.20 -35.11 -7.99
C SER A 191 7.35 -35.73 -7.19
N HIS A 192 7.63 -35.18 -6.00
CA HIS A 192 8.66 -35.65 -5.07
C HIS A 192 8.09 -35.63 -3.63
N ALA A 193 7.42 -36.72 -3.22
CA ALA A 193 6.72 -36.80 -1.94
C ALA A 193 7.69 -36.67 -0.74
N GLU A 194 8.79 -37.41 -0.75
CA GLU A 194 9.79 -37.37 0.33
C GLU A 194 10.41 -35.98 0.51
N LEU A 195 10.65 -35.27 -0.60
CA LEU A 195 11.14 -33.88 -0.56
C LEU A 195 10.09 -32.94 0.04
N LEU A 196 8.83 -33.08 -0.34
CA LEU A 196 7.74 -32.27 0.23
C LEU A 196 7.63 -32.49 1.75
N ASP A 197 7.69 -33.73 2.18
CA ASP A 197 7.64 -34.10 3.60
C ASP A 197 8.84 -33.53 4.36
N TRP A 198 10.05 -33.70 3.82
CA TRP A 198 11.26 -33.16 4.43
C TRP A 198 11.22 -31.64 4.57
N LEU A 199 10.80 -30.92 3.51
CA LEU A 199 10.66 -29.46 3.55
C LEU A 199 9.60 -29.01 4.57
N ALA A 200 8.50 -29.76 4.70
CA ALA A 200 7.46 -29.45 5.66
C ALA A 200 7.94 -29.61 7.11
N VAL A 201 8.69 -30.69 7.40
CA VAL A 201 9.30 -30.91 8.71
C VAL A 201 10.32 -29.82 9.02
N GLU A 202 11.24 -29.54 8.10
CA GLU A 202 12.25 -28.48 8.25
C GLU A 202 11.60 -27.11 8.54
N PHE A 203 10.50 -26.79 7.85
CA PHE A 203 9.80 -25.53 8.08
C PHE A 203 9.20 -25.44 9.48
N VAL A 204 8.60 -26.52 10.00
CA VAL A 204 8.08 -26.56 11.36
C VAL A 204 9.21 -26.50 12.39
N GLU A 205 10.27 -27.30 12.22
CA GLU A 205 11.43 -27.35 13.14
C GLU A 205 12.20 -26.03 13.19
N SER A 206 12.20 -25.26 12.10
CA SER A 206 12.75 -23.90 12.07
C SER A 206 11.97 -22.88 12.92
N GLY A 207 10.82 -23.28 13.48
CA GLY A 207 9.89 -22.37 14.17
C GLY A 207 9.09 -21.52 13.19
N TRP A 208 8.75 -22.07 12.01
CA TRP A 208 8.03 -21.38 10.94
C TRP A 208 8.79 -20.17 10.35
N ASP A 209 10.13 -20.23 10.32
CA ASP A 209 10.96 -19.15 9.75
C ASP A 209 10.92 -19.16 8.22
N VAL A 210 10.08 -18.26 7.68
CA VAL A 210 9.93 -18.06 6.24
C VAL A 210 11.25 -17.66 5.56
N LYS A 211 12.08 -16.84 6.20
CA LYS A 211 13.35 -16.38 5.59
C LYS A 211 14.38 -17.50 5.55
N ALA A 212 14.47 -18.31 6.59
CA ALA A 212 15.33 -19.50 6.62
C ALA A 212 14.90 -20.48 5.51
N MET A 213 13.61 -20.76 5.39
CA MET A 213 13.06 -21.64 4.36
C MET A 213 13.34 -21.13 2.94
N LEU A 214 13.12 -19.83 2.68
CA LEU A 214 13.43 -19.24 1.37
C LEU A 214 14.93 -19.28 1.08
N ARG A 215 15.79 -19.02 2.07
CA ARG A 215 17.25 -19.13 1.90
C ARG A 215 17.64 -20.55 1.52
N LEU A 216 17.14 -21.55 2.22
CA LEU A 216 17.41 -22.97 1.95
C LEU A 216 17.04 -23.35 0.51
N LEU A 217 15.86 -22.91 0.02
CA LEU A 217 15.45 -23.17 -1.36
C LEU A 217 16.34 -22.45 -2.37
N LEU A 218 16.64 -21.17 -2.14
CA LEU A 218 17.43 -20.33 -3.05
C LEU A 218 18.92 -20.75 -3.13
N THR A 219 19.47 -21.33 -2.06
CA THR A 219 20.86 -21.82 -2.03
C THR A 219 20.99 -23.29 -2.44
N SER A 220 19.88 -23.99 -2.68
CA SER A 220 19.89 -25.38 -3.16
C SER A 220 20.64 -25.52 -4.49
N ALA A 221 21.23 -26.70 -4.72
CA ALA A 221 21.82 -27.02 -6.02
C ALA A 221 20.75 -26.96 -7.12
N THR A 222 19.54 -27.44 -6.83
CA THR A 222 18.40 -27.50 -7.74
C THR A 222 18.00 -26.12 -8.26
N TYR A 223 17.91 -25.12 -7.38
CA TYR A 223 17.54 -23.75 -7.76
C TYR A 223 18.63 -23.06 -8.58
N ARG A 224 19.91 -23.34 -8.27
CA ARG A 224 21.08 -22.73 -8.94
C ARG A 224 21.49 -23.43 -10.24
N GLN A 225 20.71 -24.40 -10.72
CA GLN A 225 20.94 -25.03 -12.03
C GLN A 225 20.77 -24.01 -13.16
N SER A 226 21.46 -24.24 -14.27
CA SER A 226 21.21 -23.48 -15.50
C SER A 226 19.80 -23.75 -16.02
N SER A 227 19.10 -22.70 -16.44
CA SER A 227 17.80 -22.76 -17.12
C SER A 227 17.87 -23.16 -18.60
N ARG A 228 19.08 -23.38 -19.14
CA ARG A 228 19.29 -23.70 -20.56
C ARG A 228 18.49 -24.93 -20.99
N LEU A 229 17.56 -24.72 -21.93
CA LEU A 229 16.77 -25.79 -22.52
C LEU A 229 17.48 -26.39 -23.74
N THR A 230 17.78 -27.69 -23.68
CA THR A 230 18.28 -28.46 -24.83
C THR A 230 17.16 -29.33 -25.42
N PRO A 231 17.23 -29.73 -26.70
CA PRO A 231 16.22 -30.62 -27.29
C PRO A 231 16.04 -31.92 -26.51
N THR A 232 17.11 -32.48 -25.94
CA THR A 232 17.06 -33.68 -25.11
C THR A 232 16.32 -33.44 -23.79
N LEU A 233 16.58 -32.30 -23.12
CA LEU A 233 15.86 -31.94 -21.90
C LEU A 233 14.39 -31.66 -22.17
N LEU A 234 14.08 -30.97 -23.28
CA LEU A 234 12.70 -30.71 -23.71
C LEU A 234 11.93 -32.01 -23.94
N ALA A 235 12.55 -33.00 -24.59
CA ALA A 235 11.92 -34.29 -24.86
C ALA A 235 11.69 -35.13 -23.59
N ARG A 236 12.54 -35.00 -22.56
CA ARG A 236 12.46 -35.79 -21.32
C ARG A 236 11.61 -35.13 -20.23
N ASP A 237 11.68 -33.81 -20.11
CA ASP A 237 11.05 -33.05 -19.03
C ASP A 237 10.59 -31.68 -19.52
N ALA A 238 9.62 -31.67 -20.43
CA ALA A 238 9.11 -30.44 -21.06
C ALA A 238 8.62 -29.42 -20.02
N GLU A 239 7.89 -29.88 -19.00
CA GLU A 239 7.30 -29.03 -17.95
C GLU A 239 8.25 -28.74 -16.77
N ASN A 240 9.50 -29.22 -16.82
CA ASN A 240 10.48 -29.13 -15.72
C ASN A 240 9.98 -29.76 -14.39
N ARG A 241 9.16 -30.81 -14.47
CA ARG A 241 8.59 -31.53 -13.31
C ARG A 241 9.63 -32.40 -12.61
N LEU A 242 10.63 -32.88 -13.34
CA LEU A 242 11.77 -33.64 -12.82
C LEU A 242 12.93 -32.73 -12.38
N LEU A 243 12.75 -31.40 -12.49
CA LEU A 243 13.72 -30.40 -12.05
C LEU A 243 15.08 -30.54 -12.77
N ALA A 244 15.03 -30.96 -14.05
CA ALA A 244 16.22 -31.22 -14.85
C ALA A 244 16.98 -29.95 -15.28
N ARG A 245 16.43 -28.77 -14.99
CA ARG A 245 17.03 -27.44 -15.25
C ARG A 245 16.52 -26.40 -14.25
N GLY A 246 17.20 -25.26 -14.21
CA GLY A 246 16.80 -24.08 -13.45
C GLY A 246 15.41 -23.56 -13.87
N PRO A 247 14.69 -22.90 -12.96
CA PRO A 247 13.36 -22.39 -13.25
C PRO A 247 13.42 -21.19 -14.21
N ARG A 248 12.71 -21.28 -15.34
CA ARG A 248 12.54 -20.17 -16.29
C ARG A 248 11.07 -19.80 -16.46
N PHE A 249 10.68 -18.59 -16.05
CA PHE A 249 9.32 -18.07 -16.25
C PHE A 249 9.21 -16.55 -16.05
N ARG A 250 8.21 -15.95 -16.72
CA ARG A 250 7.89 -14.52 -16.66
C ARG A 250 7.58 -14.06 -15.22
N LEU A 251 8.22 -12.97 -14.80
CA LEU A 251 8.10 -12.35 -13.48
C LEU A 251 6.70 -11.79 -13.22
N GLN A 252 6.21 -11.86 -11.98
CA GLN A 252 4.91 -11.28 -11.64
C GLN A 252 4.87 -9.77 -11.88
N ALA A 253 3.68 -9.21 -12.10
CA ALA A 253 3.47 -7.80 -12.42
C ALA A 253 4.22 -6.85 -11.49
N GLU A 254 4.13 -7.11 -10.18
CA GLU A 254 4.78 -6.32 -9.14
C GLU A 254 6.32 -6.36 -9.28
N PHE A 255 6.88 -7.50 -9.65
CA PHE A 255 8.32 -7.66 -9.81
C PHE A 255 8.84 -7.01 -11.10
N VAL A 256 8.09 -7.06 -12.19
CA VAL A 256 8.45 -6.37 -13.44
C VAL A 256 8.56 -4.86 -13.20
N ARG A 257 7.57 -4.27 -12.52
CA ARG A 257 7.62 -2.85 -12.17
C ARG A 257 8.74 -2.54 -11.17
N ASP A 258 8.83 -3.29 -10.08
CA ASP A 258 9.82 -3.01 -9.03
C ASP A 258 11.27 -3.18 -9.53
N GLN A 259 11.52 -4.12 -10.46
CA GLN A 259 12.82 -4.27 -11.12
C GLN A 259 13.17 -3.09 -12.02
N ALA A 260 12.22 -2.57 -12.80
CA ALA A 260 12.44 -1.38 -13.60
C ALA A 260 12.77 -0.16 -12.72
N LEU A 261 12.06 0.01 -11.60
CA LEU A 261 12.34 1.08 -10.64
C LEU A 261 13.69 0.89 -9.93
N ALA A 262 14.05 -0.34 -9.55
CA ALA A 262 15.31 -0.62 -8.87
C ALA A 262 16.51 -0.40 -9.79
N SER A 263 16.45 -0.93 -11.01
CA SER A 263 17.51 -0.79 -12.01
C SER A 263 17.69 0.66 -12.47
N SER A 264 16.62 1.45 -12.53
CA SER A 264 16.68 2.88 -12.85
C SER A 264 17.12 3.78 -11.70
N GLY A 265 17.17 3.27 -10.47
CA GLY A 265 17.47 4.06 -9.26
C GLY A 265 16.29 4.88 -8.74
N LEU A 266 15.07 4.68 -9.27
CA LEU A 266 13.86 5.36 -8.83
C LEU A 266 13.22 4.71 -7.59
N LEU A 267 13.47 3.42 -7.35
CA LEU A 267 12.76 2.67 -6.32
C LEU A 267 12.95 3.28 -4.92
N VAL A 268 11.82 3.59 -4.27
CA VAL A 268 11.77 4.00 -2.86
C VAL A 268 11.57 2.76 -1.99
N ASP A 269 12.54 2.45 -1.14
CA ASP A 269 12.63 1.22 -0.35
C ASP A 269 11.99 1.31 1.05
N THR A 270 11.41 2.46 1.39
CA THR A 270 10.69 2.71 2.65
C THR A 270 9.67 1.60 2.93
N ILE A 271 9.79 0.97 4.10
CA ILE A 271 8.88 -0.09 4.58
C ILE A 271 7.80 0.50 5.48
N GLY A 272 6.54 0.12 5.23
CA GLY A 272 5.37 0.52 6.02
C GLY A 272 4.69 1.79 5.48
N GLY A 273 3.81 2.40 6.28
CA GLY A 273 3.07 3.60 5.88
C GLY A 273 1.88 3.31 4.94
N PRO A 274 1.18 4.38 4.50
CA PRO A 274 -0.04 4.27 3.72
C PRO A 274 0.22 3.73 2.31
N SER A 275 -0.83 3.19 1.70
CA SER A 275 -0.82 2.83 0.28
C SER A 275 -0.67 4.05 -0.61
N VAL A 276 0.03 3.89 -1.73
CA VAL A 276 0.35 4.96 -2.69
C VAL A 276 -0.33 4.76 -4.04
N ARG A 277 -0.43 5.84 -4.81
CA ARG A 277 -1.14 5.88 -6.08
C ARG A 277 -0.16 6.20 -7.22
N PRO A 278 0.59 5.22 -7.75
CA PRO A 278 1.50 5.44 -8.87
C PRO A 278 0.74 5.79 -10.17
N TYR A 279 1.45 5.91 -11.30
CA TYR A 279 0.83 6.20 -12.59
C TYR A 279 -0.38 5.31 -12.89
N HIS A 280 -1.43 5.99 -13.33
CA HIS A 280 -2.71 5.40 -13.68
C HIS A 280 -3.35 6.25 -14.78
N PRO A 281 -3.81 5.64 -15.89
CA PRO A 281 -4.52 6.38 -16.92
C PRO A 281 -5.79 7.06 -16.36
N PRO A 282 -6.10 8.30 -16.78
CA PRO A 282 -7.30 8.99 -16.33
C PRO A 282 -8.57 8.32 -16.87
N GLY A 283 -9.69 8.44 -16.16
CA GLY A 283 -11.02 8.02 -16.62
C GLY A 283 -11.40 6.57 -16.32
N LEU A 284 -10.44 5.68 -16.05
CA LEU A 284 -10.70 4.26 -15.77
C LEU A 284 -11.34 4.05 -14.39
N TYR A 285 -10.98 4.87 -13.42
CA TYR A 285 -11.47 4.73 -12.05
C TYR A 285 -12.89 5.28 -11.93
N GLU A 286 -13.19 6.35 -12.66
CA GLU A 286 -14.47 7.05 -12.70
C GLU A 286 -15.57 6.23 -13.41
N GLN A 287 -15.20 5.35 -14.35
CA GLN A 287 -16.14 4.46 -15.04
C GLN A 287 -16.81 3.42 -14.14
N VAL A 288 -16.17 3.05 -13.03
CA VAL A 288 -16.62 1.95 -12.16
C VAL A 288 -17.20 2.48 -10.84
N VAL A 289 -17.11 3.78 -10.58
CA VAL A 289 -17.57 4.38 -9.33
C VAL A 289 -18.77 5.28 -9.58
N SER A 290 -19.93 4.88 -9.05
CA SER A 290 -21.12 5.71 -8.99
C SER A 290 -21.06 6.63 -7.75
N GLY A 291 -20.53 7.84 -7.87
CA GLY A 291 -20.40 8.75 -6.72
C GLY A 291 -19.46 9.94 -6.94
N SER A 292 -19.56 10.93 -6.04
CA SER A 292 -18.95 12.28 -6.05
C SER A 292 -17.45 12.37 -6.36
N SER A 293 -16.96 13.59 -6.65
CA SER A 293 -15.56 13.95 -6.97
C SER A 293 -14.46 13.52 -5.98
N ALA A 294 -14.81 13.01 -4.79
CA ALA A 294 -13.88 12.35 -3.87
C ALA A 294 -13.43 10.95 -4.36
N ASP A 295 -14.09 10.43 -5.40
CA ASP A 295 -13.87 9.09 -5.96
C ASP A 295 -12.95 9.05 -7.18
N THR A 296 -12.39 10.18 -7.60
CA THR A 296 -11.44 10.27 -8.72
C THR A 296 -10.05 9.76 -8.30
N TYR A 297 -9.36 9.04 -9.20
CA TYR A 297 -8.00 8.59 -8.91
C TYR A 297 -7.05 9.79 -8.82
N GLN A 298 -6.61 10.11 -7.61
CA GLN A 298 -5.60 11.14 -7.39
C GLN A 298 -4.22 10.53 -7.52
N LEU A 299 -3.50 10.92 -8.57
CA LEU A 299 -2.12 10.53 -8.79
C LEU A 299 -1.25 11.00 -7.61
N GLY A 300 -0.44 10.11 -7.07
CA GLY A 300 0.51 10.42 -6.00
C GLY A 300 1.59 11.39 -6.45
N GLN A 301 2.33 11.95 -5.50
CA GLN A 301 3.39 12.92 -5.78
C GLN A 301 4.75 12.46 -5.24
N GLY A 302 5.82 12.83 -5.95
CA GLY A 302 7.19 12.49 -5.57
C GLY A 302 7.39 10.99 -5.35
N ASP A 303 7.96 10.63 -4.20
CA ASP A 303 8.28 9.26 -3.80
C ASP A 303 7.11 8.28 -3.88
N GLU A 304 5.87 8.76 -3.74
CA GLU A 304 4.67 7.93 -3.85
C GLU A 304 4.57 7.20 -5.20
N LEU A 305 5.10 7.80 -6.27
CA LEU A 305 5.08 7.22 -7.61
C LEU A 305 6.02 6.02 -7.76
N TYR A 306 7.04 5.93 -6.90
CA TYR A 306 8.16 4.99 -7.05
C TYR A 306 8.30 4.02 -5.88
N ARG A 307 7.35 3.97 -4.96
CA ARG A 307 7.35 2.92 -3.93
C ARG A 307 7.15 1.55 -4.56
N ARG A 308 7.63 0.53 -3.85
CA ARG A 308 7.39 -0.89 -4.17
C ARG A 308 5.92 -1.14 -4.46
N SER A 309 5.65 -1.96 -5.48
CA SER A 309 4.30 -2.34 -5.92
C SER A 309 3.45 -2.98 -4.82
N LEU A 310 4.08 -3.52 -3.77
CA LEU A 310 3.41 -3.96 -2.55
C LEU A 310 2.54 -2.87 -1.90
N TYR A 311 2.96 -1.61 -1.99
CA TYR A 311 2.26 -0.45 -1.41
C TYR A 311 1.29 0.20 -2.41
N THR A 312 1.19 -0.29 -3.64
CA THR A 312 0.24 0.27 -4.61
C THR A 312 -1.19 0.06 -4.11
N TYR A 313 -1.94 1.16 -4.05
CA TYR A 313 -3.33 1.16 -3.66
C TYR A 313 -4.14 0.27 -4.60
N TRP A 314 -4.96 -0.59 -4.00
CA TRP A 314 -5.73 -1.59 -4.73
C TRP A 314 -7.23 -1.41 -4.49
N LYS A 315 -7.96 -0.88 -5.48
CA LYS A 315 -9.43 -0.93 -5.46
C LYS A 315 -9.90 -2.28 -6.00
N ARG A 316 -10.81 -2.93 -5.26
CA ARG A 316 -11.29 -4.29 -5.56
C ARG A 316 -11.69 -4.47 -7.04
N SER A 317 -12.41 -3.50 -7.59
CA SER A 317 -12.98 -3.53 -8.95
C SER A 317 -12.14 -2.81 -10.01
N VAL A 318 -11.17 -1.99 -9.60
CA VAL A 318 -10.28 -1.24 -10.51
C VAL A 318 -8.85 -1.30 -9.97
N PRO A 319 -8.15 -2.44 -10.14
CA PRO A 319 -6.73 -2.52 -9.84
C PRO A 319 -5.90 -1.71 -10.85
N ASN A 320 -4.61 -1.53 -10.56
CA ASN A 320 -3.71 -0.82 -11.47
C ASN A 320 -3.68 -1.50 -12.87
N PRO A 321 -4.00 -0.78 -13.96
CA PRO A 321 -4.12 -1.34 -15.29
C PRO A 321 -2.83 -1.96 -15.82
N ALA A 322 -1.67 -1.36 -15.54
CA ALA A 322 -0.38 -1.94 -15.95
C ALA A 322 -0.16 -3.29 -15.24
N MET A 323 -0.52 -3.41 -13.97
CA MET A 323 -0.42 -4.69 -13.26
C MET A 323 -1.37 -5.75 -13.83
N LEU A 324 -2.59 -5.38 -14.22
CA LEU A 324 -3.54 -6.29 -14.87
C LEU A 324 -2.99 -6.85 -16.19
N ILE A 325 -2.35 -6.00 -17.01
CA ILE A 325 -1.71 -6.42 -18.27
C ILE A 325 -0.68 -7.54 -18.00
N PHE A 326 0.00 -7.54 -16.85
CA PHE A 326 0.96 -8.57 -16.41
C PHE A 326 0.36 -9.68 -15.54
N ASP A 327 -0.94 -9.97 -15.72
CA ASP A 327 -1.69 -11.05 -15.06
C ASP A 327 -1.81 -10.90 -13.53
N ALA A 328 -1.80 -9.68 -13.00
CA ALA A 328 -2.15 -9.48 -11.61
C ALA A 328 -3.65 -9.83 -11.39
N PRO A 329 -3.99 -10.63 -10.36
CA PRO A 329 -5.36 -11.10 -10.18
C PRO A 329 -6.26 -10.00 -9.63
N PHE A 330 -7.53 -9.98 -10.04
CA PHE A 330 -8.54 -9.19 -9.35
C PHE A 330 -8.66 -9.62 -7.87
N ARG A 331 -8.91 -8.67 -6.97
CA ARG A 331 -9.20 -8.96 -5.55
C ARG A 331 -10.69 -9.29 -5.32
N GLU A 332 -11.41 -9.64 -6.37
CA GLU A 332 -12.82 -10.02 -6.31
C GLU A 332 -13.01 -11.45 -5.81
N MET A 333 -12.05 -12.32 -6.14
CA MET A 333 -12.03 -13.74 -5.79
C MET A 333 -10.65 -14.12 -5.24
N CYS A 334 -10.57 -15.25 -4.53
CA CYS A 334 -9.30 -15.78 -4.06
C CYS A 334 -8.54 -16.44 -5.22
N THR A 335 -7.29 -16.02 -5.45
CA THR A 335 -6.44 -16.59 -6.50
C THR A 335 -5.25 -17.32 -5.86
N VAL A 336 -5.31 -18.65 -5.87
CA VAL A 336 -4.23 -19.51 -5.34
C VAL A 336 -3.08 -19.65 -6.35
N ARG A 337 -3.40 -19.68 -7.65
CA ARG A 337 -2.42 -19.74 -8.74
C ARG A 337 -2.68 -18.62 -9.74
N ARG A 338 -1.69 -17.74 -9.92
CA ARG A 338 -1.76 -16.66 -10.91
C ARG A 338 -1.50 -17.20 -12.31
N SER A 339 -2.25 -16.73 -13.29
CA SER A 339 -1.97 -16.99 -14.70
C SER A 339 -0.64 -16.34 -15.10
N ARG A 340 -0.02 -16.89 -16.16
CA ARG A 340 1.15 -16.30 -16.78
C ARG A 340 0.96 -16.33 -18.28
N THR A 341 0.76 -15.16 -18.86
CA THR A 341 0.70 -14.94 -20.30
C THR A 341 1.92 -14.14 -20.74
N ASN A 342 2.29 -14.30 -22.01
CA ASN A 342 3.26 -13.44 -22.70
C ASN A 342 2.57 -12.93 -23.96
N THR A 343 2.20 -11.65 -23.98
CA THR A 343 1.40 -11.06 -25.06
C THR A 343 2.08 -9.83 -25.65
N PRO A 344 1.86 -9.50 -26.94
CA PRO A 344 2.40 -8.28 -27.53
C PRO A 344 1.99 -7.00 -26.78
N LEU A 345 0.82 -6.99 -26.13
CA LEU A 345 0.35 -5.85 -25.35
C LEU A 345 1.23 -5.58 -24.11
N GLN A 346 1.81 -6.63 -23.50
CA GLN A 346 2.76 -6.47 -22.40
C GLN A 346 4.04 -5.78 -22.88
N ALA A 347 4.59 -6.20 -24.01
CA ALA A 347 5.76 -5.55 -24.61
C ALA A 347 5.47 -4.09 -24.98
N LEU A 348 4.28 -3.80 -25.52
CA LEU A 348 3.86 -2.42 -25.78
C LEU A 348 3.68 -1.60 -24.50
N ASN A 349 3.20 -2.20 -23.40
CA ASN A 349 3.11 -1.49 -22.12
C ASN A 349 4.50 -1.10 -21.59
N LEU A 350 5.50 -2.00 -21.67
CA LEU A 350 6.89 -1.68 -21.28
C LEU A 350 7.50 -0.54 -22.10
N MET A 351 7.07 -0.37 -23.35
CA MET A 351 7.57 0.71 -24.22
C MET A 351 6.87 2.05 -24.02
N ASN A 352 5.64 2.06 -23.52
CA ASN A 352 4.77 3.25 -23.60
C ASN A 352 4.22 3.73 -22.26
N ASP A 353 4.16 2.88 -21.23
CA ASP A 353 3.70 3.34 -19.91
C ASP A 353 4.69 4.35 -19.33
N PRO A 354 4.22 5.50 -18.79
CA PRO A 354 5.10 6.50 -18.19
C PRO A 354 6.06 5.92 -17.16
N THR A 355 5.63 4.90 -16.40
CA THR A 355 6.48 4.22 -15.40
C THR A 355 7.76 3.64 -16.03
N TYR A 356 7.63 2.96 -17.17
CA TYR A 356 8.75 2.28 -17.80
C TYR A 356 9.58 3.21 -18.68
N VAL A 357 8.95 4.18 -19.35
CA VAL A 357 9.66 5.20 -20.13
C VAL A 357 10.51 6.09 -19.22
N GLU A 358 9.95 6.49 -18.08
CA GLU A 358 10.69 7.25 -17.07
C GLU A 358 11.82 6.43 -16.45
N ALA A 359 11.56 5.15 -16.11
CA ALA A 359 12.60 4.25 -15.64
C ALA A 359 13.71 4.06 -16.68
N ALA A 360 13.38 3.96 -17.96
CA ALA A 360 14.36 3.87 -19.04
C ALA A 360 15.24 5.13 -19.10
N ARG A 361 14.65 6.33 -18.97
CA ARG A 361 15.41 7.58 -18.93
C ARG A 361 16.37 7.63 -17.74
N CYS A 362 15.89 7.28 -16.56
CA CYS A 362 16.72 7.26 -15.35
C CYS A 362 17.82 6.19 -15.45
N LEU A 363 17.53 5.02 -16.01
CA LEU A 363 18.53 3.99 -16.32
C LEU A 363 19.58 4.51 -17.31
N ALA A 364 19.18 5.23 -18.36
CA ALA A 364 20.09 5.84 -19.32
C ALA A 364 21.02 6.89 -18.67
N GLN A 365 20.50 7.72 -17.76
CA GLN A 365 21.31 8.66 -16.98
C GLN A 365 22.38 7.92 -16.16
N ARG A 366 22.01 6.80 -15.53
CA ARG A 366 22.97 5.96 -14.79
C ARG A 366 24.01 5.33 -15.72
N MET A 367 23.59 4.82 -16.88
CA MET A 367 24.52 4.29 -17.88
C MET A 367 25.55 5.33 -18.31
N LEU A 368 25.14 6.58 -18.54
CA LEU A 368 26.04 7.68 -18.93
C LEU A 368 26.98 8.11 -17.80
N ARG A 369 26.52 8.17 -16.55
CA ARG A 369 27.32 8.66 -15.40
C ARG A 369 28.18 7.58 -14.73
N GLU A 370 27.63 6.39 -14.53
CA GLU A 370 28.25 5.30 -13.77
C GLU A 370 28.95 4.28 -14.69
N GLY A 371 28.60 4.27 -15.97
CA GLY A 371 28.99 3.19 -16.89
C GLY A 371 30.38 3.29 -17.47
N GLY A 372 31.14 4.37 -17.25
CA GLY A 372 32.50 4.54 -17.75
C GLY A 372 32.63 5.58 -18.86
N ALA A 373 33.79 5.61 -19.51
CA ALA A 373 34.16 6.67 -20.44
C ALA A 373 33.75 6.36 -21.89
N SER A 374 33.66 5.07 -22.25
CA SER A 374 33.28 4.66 -23.60
C SER A 374 31.81 4.25 -23.69
N ARG A 375 31.19 4.43 -24.87
CA ARG A 375 29.81 4.01 -25.11
C ARG A 375 29.61 2.51 -24.87
N THR A 376 30.60 1.70 -25.20
CA THR A 376 30.58 0.26 -24.96
C THR A 376 30.47 -0.06 -23.47
N GLU A 377 31.31 0.56 -22.63
CA GLU A 377 31.27 0.35 -21.16
C GLU A 377 29.92 0.80 -20.58
N GLN A 378 29.36 1.92 -21.06
CA GLN A 378 28.04 2.43 -20.65
C GLN A 378 26.90 1.46 -20.98
N LEU A 379 26.94 0.86 -22.17
CA LEU A 379 25.96 -0.16 -22.58
C LEU A 379 26.14 -1.46 -21.79
N GLU A 380 27.37 -1.92 -21.58
CA GLU A 380 27.68 -3.09 -20.75
C GLU A 380 27.25 -2.91 -19.30
N PHE A 381 27.33 -1.69 -18.77
CA PHE A 381 26.84 -1.35 -17.44
C PHE A 381 25.32 -1.56 -17.33
N GLY A 382 24.53 -0.97 -18.24
CA GLY A 382 23.07 -1.14 -18.25
C GLY A 382 22.66 -2.60 -18.45
N PHE A 383 23.36 -3.31 -19.33
CA PHE A 383 23.13 -4.74 -19.59
C PHE A 383 23.36 -5.60 -18.34
N ARG A 384 24.50 -5.39 -17.64
CA ARG A 384 24.81 -6.13 -16.39
C ARG A 384 23.85 -5.79 -15.26
N LEU A 385 23.38 -4.55 -15.19
CA LEU A 385 22.45 -4.11 -14.15
C LEU A 385 21.09 -4.82 -14.24
N LEU A 386 20.63 -5.14 -15.46
CA LEU A 386 19.38 -5.84 -15.70
C LEU A 386 19.53 -7.37 -15.77
N LEU A 387 20.57 -7.85 -16.47
CA LEU A 387 20.71 -9.26 -16.83
C LEU A 387 21.79 -10.01 -16.04
N VAL A 388 22.55 -9.30 -15.19
CA VAL A 388 23.59 -9.87 -14.31
C VAL A 388 24.67 -10.69 -15.07
N ARG A 389 24.81 -10.43 -16.37
CA ARG A 389 25.82 -11.02 -17.26
C ARG A 389 26.36 -9.96 -18.20
N SER A 390 27.52 -10.19 -18.79
CA SER A 390 28.02 -9.34 -19.88
C SER A 390 27.25 -9.61 -21.18
N PRO A 391 27.08 -8.60 -22.05
CA PRO A 391 26.53 -8.81 -23.38
C PRO A 391 27.49 -9.64 -24.23
N ARG A 392 26.93 -10.41 -25.16
CA ARG A 392 27.70 -11.09 -26.22
C ARG A 392 28.15 -10.07 -27.28
N PRO A 393 29.20 -10.36 -28.07
CA PRO A 393 29.68 -9.47 -29.12
C PRO A 393 28.59 -8.99 -30.09
N GLU A 394 27.68 -9.88 -30.48
CA GLU A 394 26.55 -9.56 -31.36
C GLU A 394 25.49 -8.66 -30.68
N GLU A 395 25.28 -8.84 -29.38
CA GLU A 395 24.32 -8.05 -28.60
C GLU A 395 24.84 -6.61 -28.45
N ILE A 396 26.13 -6.45 -28.11
CA ILE A 396 26.72 -5.13 -27.94
C ILE A 396 26.81 -4.38 -29.28
N GLU A 397 27.12 -5.06 -30.39
CA GLU A 397 27.11 -4.48 -31.73
C GLU A 397 25.72 -3.97 -32.11
N SER A 398 24.67 -4.76 -31.85
CA SER A 398 23.29 -4.36 -32.10
C SER A 398 22.85 -3.16 -31.25
N LEU A 399 23.28 -3.10 -29.97
CA LEU A 399 22.98 -1.96 -29.09
C LEU A 399 23.70 -0.69 -29.54
N LEU A 400 24.97 -0.79 -29.94
CA LEU A 400 25.73 0.33 -30.51
C LEU A 400 25.06 0.87 -31.78
N ALA A 401 24.69 -0.02 -32.71
CA ALA A 401 24.00 0.36 -33.94
C ALA A 401 22.63 1.01 -33.68
N THR A 402 21.91 0.53 -32.67
CA THR A 402 20.65 1.14 -32.24
C THR A 402 20.88 2.54 -31.66
N CYS A 403 21.91 2.68 -30.82
CA CYS A 403 22.27 3.95 -30.22
C CYS A 403 22.61 5.01 -31.27
N THR A 404 23.46 4.68 -32.25
CA THR A 404 23.81 5.59 -33.35
C THR A 404 22.57 6.01 -34.15
N ARG A 405 21.71 5.05 -34.50
CA ARG A 405 20.47 5.34 -35.24
C ARG A 405 19.53 6.29 -34.49
N MET A 406 19.40 6.10 -33.17
CA MET A 406 18.56 6.97 -32.35
C MET A 406 19.19 8.36 -32.22
N GLN A 407 20.52 8.43 -32.10
CA GLN A 407 21.26 9.70 -32.07
C GLN A 407 21.07 10.51 -33.35
N ASP A 408 21.17 9.88 -34.52
CA ASP A 408 20.92 10.54 -35.79
C ASP A 408 19.46 11.03 -35.91
N SER A 409 18.50 10.21 -35.46
CA SER A 409 17.07 10.57 -35.47
C SER A 409 16.76 11.76 -34.56
N PHE A 410 17.27 11.76 -33.32
CA PHE A 410 17.05 12.83 -32.35
C PHE A 410 17.85 14.10 -32.68
N ALA A 411 18.98 13.98 -33.36
CA ALA A 411 19.70 15.13 -33.90
C ALA A 411 18.92 15.80 -35.05
N ALA A 412 18.22 15.02 -35.87
CA ALA A 412 17.36 15.53 -36.94
C ALA A 412 16.04 16.13 -36.42
N ASP A 413 15.51 15.63 -35.30
CA ASP A 413 14.32 16.19 -34.61
C ASP A 413 14.55 16.34 -33.10
N PRO A 414 15.19 17.44 -32.66
CA PRO A 414 15.44 17.70 -31.24
C PRO A 414 14.18 17.89 -30.39
N GLU A 415 13.04 18.23 -30.99
CA GLU A 415 11.79 18.37 -30.24
C GLU A 415 11.27 17.01 -29.80
N SER A 416 11.39 15.97 -30.62
CA SER A 416 11.07 14.60 -30.22
C SER A 416 11.93 14.11 -29.04
N ALA A 417 13.21 14.49 -29.00
CA ALA A 417 14.10 14.18 -27.88
C ALA A 417 13.60 14.83 -26.59
N LYS A 418 13.22 16.12 -26.63
CA LYS A 418 12.66 16.82 -25.47
C LYS A 418 11.35 16.19 -24.99
N GLN A 419 10.45 15.82 -25.89
CA GLN A 419 9.19 15.16 -25.53
C GLN A 419 9.43 13.84 -24.80
N LEU A 420 10.34 13.00 -25.30
CA LEU A 420 10.71 11.76 -24.63
C LEU A 420 11.25 12.03 -23.22
N LEU A 421 12.17 12.99 -23.09
CA LEU A 421 12.81 13.31 -21.81
C LEU A 421 11.88 13.96 -20.78
N GLN A 422 10.75 14.50 -21.21
CA GLN A 422 9.71 15.06 -20.34
C GLN A 422 8.71 14.02 -19.82
N THR A 423 8.84 12.74 -20.22
CA THR A 423 7.95 11.68 -19.74
C THR A 423 8.25 11.33 -18.28
N GLY A 424 7.20 11.30 -17.46
CA GLY A 424 7.27 11.04 -16.02
C GLY A 424 7.32 12.30 -15.16
N ALA A 425 7.46 12.13 -13.85
CA ALA A 425 7.41 13.21 -12.86
C ALA A 425 8.81 13.63 -12.39
N SER A 426 9.78 12.71 -12.44
CA SER A 426 11.18 13.03 -12.19
C SER A 426 11.73 13.89 -13.32
N LYS A 427 12.74 14.69 -13.01
CA LYS A 427 13.34 15.62 -13.96
C LYS A 427 14.50 14.96 -14.70
N ALA A 428 14.65 15.30 -15.97
CA ALA A 428 15.84 14.97 -16.73
C ALA A 428 17.06 15.72 -16.19
N ASP A 429 18.20 15.06 -16.27
CA ASP A 429 19.49 15.66 -15.91
C ASP A 429 19.88 16.74 -16.92
N THR A 430 20.01 17.98 -16.45
CA THR A 430 20.33 19.14 -17.29
C THR A 430 21.80 19.25 -17.66
N GLU A 431 22.69 18.46 -17.03
CA GLU A 431 24.11 18.45 -17.35
C GLU A 431 24.46 17.55 -18.55
N LEU A 432 23.55 16.66 -18.94
CA LEU A 432 23.72 15.75 -20.06
C LEU A 432 23.18 16.36 -21.36
N ASP A 433 23.81 16.01 -22.48
CA ASP A 433 23.29 16.41 -23.80
C ASP A 433 21.90 15.77 -24.03
N PRO A 434 20.86 16.55 -24.37
CA PRO A 434 19.51 16.01 -24.53
C PRO A 434 19.39 14.97 -25.64
N VAL A 435 20.15 15.09 -26.72
CA VAL A 435 20.11 14.12 -27.83
C VAL A 435 20.79 12.83 -27.41
N GLU A 436 21.94 12.92 -26.75
CA GLU A 436 22.64 11.76 -26.17
C GLU A 436 21.76 11.03 -25.15
N LEU A 437 21.14 11.75 -24.22
CA LEU A 437 20.29 11.16 -23.20
C LEU A 437 19.03 10.52 -23.79
N ALA A 438 18.37 11.16 -24.76
CA ALA A 438 17.21 10.58 -25.44
C ALA A 438 17.58 9.30 -26.21
N SER A 439 18.75 9.29 -26.86
CA SER A 439 19.28 8.12 -27.57
C SER A 439 19.55 6.95 -26.64
N MET A 440 20.19 7.22 -25.50
CA MET A 440 20.43 6.21 -24.47
C MET A 440 19.14 5.75 -23.80
N THR A 441 18.15 6.63 -23.66
CA THR A 441 16.81 6.29 -23.15
C THR A 441 16.13 5.27 -24.06
N ALA A 442 16.21 5.45 -25.39
CA ALA A 442 15.67 4.48 -26.34
C ALA A 442 16.35 3.10 -26.23
N VAL A 443 17.67 3.08 -26.01
CA VAL A 443 18.41 1.82 -25.77
C VAL A 443 18.00 1.19 -24.44
N ALA A 444 17.86 1.98 -23.37
CA ALA A 444 17.38 1.50 -22.07
C ALA A 444 15.95 0.94 -22.15
N CYS A 445 15.06 1.54 -22.96
CA CYS A 445 13.73 0.97 -23.26
C CYS A 445 13.83 -0.42 -23.89
N VAL A 446 14.75 -0.62 -24.84
CA VAL A 446 15.00 -1.94 -25.44
C VAL A 446 15.44 -2.93 -24.38
N LEU A 447 16.40 -2.55 -23.52
CA LEU A 447 16.91 -3.42 -22.46
C LEU A 447 15.81 -3.80 -21.45
N LEU A 448 14.96 -2.85 -21.03
CA LEU A 448 13.84 -3.11 -20.12
C LEU A 448 12.76 -4.03 -20.73
N ASN A 449 12.68 -4.09 -22.06
CA ASN A 449 11.70 -4.89 -22.79
C ASN A 449 12.25 -6.24 -23.30
N LEU A 450 13.47 -6.62 -22.92
CA LEU A 450 13.98 -7.94 -23.27
C LEU A 450 13.20 -9.03 -22.53
N ASP A 451 12.96 -10.17 -23.21
CA ASP A 451 12.39 -11.38 -22.57
C ASP A 451 13.19 -11.78 -21.33
N GLU A 452 14.53 -11.71 -21.42
CA GLU A 452 15.44 -12.00 -20.30
C GLU A 452 15.25 -11.02 -19.13
N THR A 453 14.93 -9.75 -19.38
CA THR A 453 14.74 -8.76 -18.31
C THR A 453 13.48 -9.04 -17.52
N VAL A 454 12.39 -9.43 -18.18
CA VAL A 454 11.09 -9.71 -17.52
C VAL A 454 10.90 -11.17 -17.14
N THR A 455 11.92 -12.00 -17.33
CA THR A 455 11.92 -13.42 -17.03
C THR A 455 12.95 -13.74 -15.96
N LYS A 456 12.55 -14.58 -15.02
CA LYS A 456 13.49 -15.23 -14.13
C LYS A 456 14.14 -16.39 -14.87
N GLU A 457 15.47 -16.52 -14.84
CA GLU A 457 16.18 -17.68 -15.42
C GLU A 457 17.54 -17.97 -14.79
#